data_AF-A0A7X7SJE9-F1
#
_entry.id   AF-A0A7X7SJE9-F1
#
_cell.length_a   1.000
_cell.length_b   1.000
_cell.length_c   1.000
_cell.angle_alpha   90.00
_cell.angle_beta   90.00
_cell.angle_gamma   90.00
#
_symmetry.space_group_name_H-M   'P 1'
#
loop_
_entity.id
_entity.type
_entity.pdbx_description
1 polymer ?
#
loop_
_entity_poly.entity_id
_entity_poly.type
_entity_poly.pdbx_seq_one_letter_code
_entity_poly.pdbx_strand_id
1 'polypeptide(L)' 'MHSRSEVSGYFGSIPANVPLYAWNLAGYEASMMPTGSGNRHEFGGFSDSAFSIMQTLEAGRDGRWPWEG' A
#
# COMPACT_ATOMS: atom_id res chain seq x y z
N MET A 1 -15.44 2.74 -17.32
CA MET A 1 -14.05 2.23 -17.22
C MET A 1 -13.15 3.46 -17.21
N HIS A 2 -12.64 3.88 -16.05
CA HIS A 2 -11.86 5.12 -15.93
C HIS A 2 -10.45 4.90 -16.51
N SER A 3 -9.88 5.94 -17.13
CA SER A 3 -8.51 5.90 -17.65
C SER A 3 -7.51 5.79 -16.49
N ARG A 4 -6.43 5.01 -16.67
CA ARG A 4 -5.36 4.86 -15.65
C ARG A 4 -4.75 6.21 -15.22
N SER A 5 -4.82 7.21 -16.11
CA SER A 5 -4.41 8.59 -15.82
C SER A 5 -5.35 9.33 -14.84
N GLU A 6 -6.67 9.11 -14.92
CA GLU A 6 -7.64 9.70 -13.99
C GLU A 6 -7.51 9.11 -12.58
N VAL A 7 -7.35 7.79 -12.49
CA VAL A 7 -7.17 7.12 -11.19
C VAL A 7 -5.87 7.55 -10.51
N SER A 8 -4.78 7.66 -11.29
CA SER A 8 -3.51 8.22 -10.81
C SER A 8 -3.63 9.68 -10.36
N GLY A 9 -4.55 10.45 -10.94
CA GLY A 9 -4.81 11.85 -10.59
C GLY A 9 -5.31 12.03 -9.15
N TYR A 10 -6.15 11.11 -8.65
CA TYR A 10 -6.62 11.15 -7.26
C TYR A 10 -5.48 11.03 -6.26
N PHE A 11 -4.58 10.06 -6.47
CA PHE A 11 -3.44 9.82 -5.58
C PHE A 11 -2.34 10.89 -5.71
N GLY A 12 -2.28 11.62 -6.82
CA GLY A 12 -1.34 12.73 -7.01
C GLY A 12 -1.57 13.92 -6.10
N SER A 13 -2.80 14.06 -5.56
CA SER A 13 -3.14 15.12 -4.60
C SER A 13 -2.59 14.87 -3.18
N ILE A 14 -2.20 13.63 -2.89
CA ILE A 14 -1.70 13.23 -1.57
C ILE A 14 -0.18 13.49 -1.55
N PRO A 15 0.35 14.24 -0.57
CA PRO A 15 1.77 14.54 -0.50
C PRO A 15 2.63 13.27 -0.46
N ALA A 16 3.80 13.30 -1.11
CA ALA A 16 4.66 12.13 -1.23
C ALA A 16 5.15 11.57 0.12
N ASN A 17 5.26 12.40 1.15
CA ASN A 17 5.71 11.98 2.48
C ASN A 17 4.60 11.35 3.34
N VAL A 18 3.34 11.40 2.90
CA VAL A 18 2.22 10.78 3.61
C VAL A 18 2.11 9.32 3.18
N PRO A 19 2.24 8.35 4.11
CA PRO A 19 2.12 6.94 3.77
C PRO A 19 0.70 6.61 3.33
N LEU A 20 0.58 5.73 2.33
CA LEU A 20 -0.72 5.33 1.80
C LEU A 20 -0.78 3.80 1.63
N TYR A 21 -1.74 3.21 2.32
CA TYR A 21 -2.02 1.79 2.30
C TYR A 21 -3.39 1.56 1.68
N ALA A 22 -3.45 0.80 0.58
CA ALA A 22 -4.67 0.48 -0.13
C ALA A 22 -4.88 -1.05 -0.16
N TRP A 23 -6.13 -1.46 -0.25
CA TRP A 23 -6.50 -2.86 -0.43
C TRP A 23 -7.35 -3.04 -1.68
N ASN A 24 -6.90 -3.96 -2.52
CA ASN A 24 -7.63 -4.41 -3.69
C ASN A 24 -8.54 -5.58 -3.30
N LEU A 25 -9.85 -5.30 -3.26
CA LEU A 25 -10.88 -6.28 -2.93
C LEU A 25 -11.50 -6.93 -4.17
N ALA A 26 -11.29 -6.33 -5.35
CA ALA A 26 -11.96 -6.73 -6.58
C ALA A 26 -11.12 -7.71 -7.42
N GLY A 27 -9.80 -7.72 -7.25
CA GLY A 27 -8.89 -8.71 -7.84
C GLY A 27 -8.62 -8.58 -9.35
N TYR A 28 -9.16 -7.56 -10.02
CA TYR A 28 -9.07 -7.44 -11.49
C TYR A 28 -7.77 -6.81 -11.99
N GLU A 29 -7.08 -6.03 -11.17
CA GLU A 29 -5.84 -5.32 -11.51
C GLU A 29 -4.86 -5.41 -10.35
N ALA A 30 -3.55 -5.36 -10.64
CA ALA A 30 -2.52 -5.48 -9.59
C ALA A 30 -2.53 -4.29 -8.62
N SER A 31 -2.87 -3.10 -9.11
CA SER A 31 -2.95 -1.89 -8.30
C SER A 31 -3.75 -0.77 -8.98
N MET A 32 -4.51 0.01 -8.20
CA MET A 32 -5.18 1.23 -8.63
C MET A 32 -4.26 2.48 -8.64
N MET A 33 -3.06 2.41 -8.05
CA MET A 33 -2.15 3.55 -7.92
C MET A 33 -0.70 3.19 -8.30
N PRO A 34 0.17 4.18 -8.55
CA PRO A 34 1.60 3.92 -8.65
C PRO A 34 2.13 3.37 -7.32
N THR A 35 2.53 2.10 -7.30
CA THR A 35 3.06 1.36 -6.13
C THR A 35 4.45 0.83 -6.42
N GLY A 36 5.17 0.39 -5.38
CA GLY A 36 6.49 -0.24 -5.52
C GLY A 36 7.69 0.71 -5.39
N SER A 37 7.47 1.99 -5.09
CA SER A 37 8.52 2.92 -4.68
C SER A 37 8.04 3.80 -3.53
N GLY A 38 8.85 3.97 -2.48
CA GLY A 38 8.51 4.79 -1.32
C GLY A 38 7.47 4.18 -0.37
N ASN A 39 6.52 4.99 0.09
CA ASN A 39 5.57 4.72 1.18
C ASN A 39 4.13 4.46 0.69
N ARG A 40 3.97 3.96 -0.55
CA ARG A 40 2.67 3.66 -1.16
C ARG A 40 2.56 2.19 -1.48
N HIS A 41 1.63 1.51 -0.81
CA HIS A 41 1.47 0.05 -0.90
C HIS A 41 0.01 -0.30 -1.18
N GLU A 42 -0.20 -1.21 -2.12
CA GLU A 42 -1.49 -1.84 -2.34
C GLU A 42 -1.37 -3.34 -2.09
N PHE A 43 -2.32 -3.89 -1.34
CA PHE A 43 -2.35 -5.30 -0.97
C PHE A 43 -3.57 -5.98 -1.58
N GLY A 44 -3.47 -7.27 -1.85
CA GLY A 44 -4.61 -8.10 -2.26
C GLY A 44 -5.29 -8.76 -1.06
N GLY A 45 -6.61 -8.87 -1.11
CA GLY A 45 -7.41 -9.55 -0.08
C GLY A 45 -7.54 -8.75 1.22
N PHE A 46 -8.55 -9.04 2.05
CA PHE A 46 -8.78 -8.32 3.31
C PHE A 46 -9.13 -9.32 4.42
N SER A 47 -8.14 -9.61 5.25
CA SER A 47 -8.23 -10.42 6.47
C SER A 47 -7.58 -9.67 7.62
N ASP A 48 -7.80 -10.10 8.86
CA ASP A 48 -7.27 -9.43 10.06
C ASP A 48 -5.73 -9.30 10.07
N SER A 49 -5.04 -10.14 9.31
CA SER A 49 -3.60 -10.02 9.03
C SER A 49 -3.20 -8.73 8.30
N ALA A 50 -4.13 -8.02 7.67
CA ALA A 50 -3.88 -6.74 7.02
C ALA A 50 -3.33 -5.68 8.00
N PHE A 51 -3.81 -5.69 9.25
CA PHE A 51 -3.39 -4.72 10.27
C PHE A 51 -1.99 -4.97 10.81
N SER A 52 -1.51 -6.22 10.80
CA SER A 52 -0.13 -6.51 11.19
C SER A 52 0.87 -6.06 10.11
N ILE A 53 0.50 -6.15 8.84
CA ILE A 53 1.33 -5.70 7.72
C ILE A 53 1.60 -4.19 7.79
N MET A 54 0.58 -3.38 8.13
CA MET A 54 0.77 -1.94 8.35
C MET A 54 1.79 -1.67 9.46
N GLN A 55 1.66 -2.35 10.60
CA GLN A 55 2.58 -2.18 11.72
C GLN A 55 4.02 -2.55 11.35
N THR A 56 4.24 -3.61 10.57
CA THR A 56 5.56 -3.97 10.07
C THR A 56 6.14 -2.90 9.15
N LEU A 57 5.34 -2.34 8.25
CA LEU A 57 5.80 -1.29 7.33
C LEU A 57 6.06 0.04 8.04
N GLU A 58 5.30 0.38 9.07
CA GLU A 58 5.55 1.56 9.92
C GLU A 58 6.76 1.38 10.84
N ALA A 59 7.00 0.16 11.34
CA ALA A 59 8.22 -0.20 12.06
C ALA A 59 9.46 -0.26 11.13
N GLY A 60 9.22 -0.33 9.81
CA GLY A 60 10.19 -0.52 8.74
C GLY A 60 11.02 0.73 8.42
N ARG A 61 11.84 1.16 9.38
CA ARG A 61 13.18 1.73 9.10
C ARG A 61 14.32 1.01 9.83
N ASP A 62 14.05 0.30 10.94
CA ASP A 62 15.07 -0.42 11.74
C ASP A 62 14.55 -1.75 12.36
N GLY A 63 13.49 -2.36 11.81
CA GLY A 63 12.87 -3.57 12.37
C GLY A 63 13.64 -4.85 12.05
N ARG A 64 14.18 -5.52 13.09
CA ARG A 64 14.66 -6.92 12.99
C ARG A 64 13.50 -7.87 12.75
N TRP A 65 13.76 -9.01 12.12
CA TRP A 65 12.70 -9.96 11.83
C TRP A 65 12.14 -10.57 13.13
N PRO A 66 10.82 -10.87 13.19
CA PRO A 66 10.17 -11.35 14.41
C PRO A 66 10.73 -12.64 15.01
N TRP A 67 11.47 -13.43 14.23
CA TRP A 67 12.11 -14.69 14.64
C TRP A 67 13.62 -14.55 14.93
N GLU A 68 14.18 -13.34 14.85
CA GLU A 68 15.58 -13.05 15.19
C GLU A 68 15.78 -12.72 16.69
N GLY A 69 14.82 -13.09 17.53
CA GLY A 69 14.93 -13.04 18.99
C GLY A 69 15.74 -14.20 19.55
#